data_AF-A0A814SZM6-F1
#
_entry.id   AF-A0A814SZM6-F1
#
_cell.length_a   1.000
_cell.length_b   1.000
_cell.length_c   1.000
_cell.angle_alpha   90.00
_cell.angle_beta   90.00
_cell.angle_gamma   90.00
#
_symmetry.space_group_name_H-M   'P 1'
#
loop_
_entity.id
_entity.type
_entity.pdbx_description
1 polymer ?
#
loop_
_entity_poly.entity_id
_entity_poly.type
_entity_poly.pdbx_seq_one_letter_code
_entity_poly.pdbx_strand_id
1 'polypeptide(L)'
;MPNVKNATVALNSETLSSKENIPLEQRIIFSSRHGYFVKNIDNIDQNFICQSCHLVFRQPFHLRCGHRQCQTCLNTQNNNIIHCILCSQSSTIDEIYYDEKFQNQLEYLLISCPVCDWKGQLKTYEKHLEDNHSNKLFTCAFCKEEVNQSKVWEHYLTSSHQLMVLNILCNLQRKHDENQKLKFSKILDSLNMTSNEITALDKSLQQIKCEDHLQHNTLQQYDSQILLLKFLSKNIENELNRMKTIQDFYPREIFLLKQQFNAKQLTVFDGILIWKINDVKQKLYDALSERQRSIYSADFYSSIYGYRMRARLFLNGINTARNTHMSIFFVLMRGEYDAILTWPFHFKIRFSLITKDNQHHFTSFVWSDVKSVCFQRPRLAMNEAYGIEKFISLVKFKQNQNIYAQDDTMFIRVEVDFLSKPQEFQSDLGEMLIVDEQHTDSIHDDLMRKVLISN
;
A
#
# COMPACT_ATOMS: atom_id res chain seq x y z
N MET A 1 66.37 17.01 -3.51
CA MET A 1 67.10 18.30 -3.45
C MET A 1 66.12 19.42 -3.09
N PRO A 2 66.58 20.55 -2.53
CA PRO A 2 65.72 21.63 -2.03
C PRO A 2 65.38 22.67 -3.10
N ASN A 3 64.41 23.57 -2.81
CA ASN A 3 64.54 25.04 -2.90
C ASN A 3 63.17 25.77 -2.88
N VAL A 4 63.00 27.00 -2.35
CA VAL A 4 63.80 27.76 -1.36
C VAL A 4 63.03 29.03 -0.89
N LYS A 5 63.29 29.51 0.35
CA LYS A 5 63.04 30.88 0.90
C LYS A 5 61.57 31.38 0.93
N ASN A 6 61.08 32.07 1.96
CA ASN A 6 61.53 33.28 2.67
C ASN A 6 61.54 34.56 1.82
N ALA A 7 60.71 35.54 2.17
CA ALA A 7 61.17 36.90 2.48
C ALA A 7 60.08 37.71 3.21
N THR A 8 60.51 38.50 4.18
CA THR A 8 59.81 39.69 4.71
C THR A 8 60.25 40.94 3.91
N VAL A 9 60.05 42.14 4.48
CA VAL A 9 60.56 43.47 4.05
C VAL A 9 59.64 44.24 3.07
N ALA A 10 59.47 45.58 3.16
CA ALA A 10 59.39 46.52 4.30
C ALA A 10 59.03 47.94 3.79
N LEU A 11 58.41 48.76 4.66
CA LEU A 11 58.63 50.21 4.83
C LEU A 11 58.37 51.21 3.67
N ASN A 12 58.48 52.50 4.03
CA ASN A 12 58.56 53.72 3.21
C ASN A 12 57.25 54.26 2.60
N SER A 13 57.03 55.58 2.49
CA SER A 13 57.72 56.76 3.10
C SER A 13 56.89 58.06 2.86
N GLU A 14 57.41 59.21 3.35
CA GLU A 14 57.19 60.58 2.81
C GLU A 14 55.82 61.31 3.03
N THR A 15 55.73 62.65 3.16
CA THR A 15 56.51 63.71 3.89
C THR A 15 55.86 65.10 3.68
N LEU A 16 56.16 66.10 4.55
CA LEU A 16 56.07 67.58 4.30
C LEU A 16 54.62 68.14 4.07
N SER A 17 54.26 69.44 4.06
CA SER A 17 54.81 70.76 4.52
C SER A 17 53.73 71.87 4.28
N SER A 18 53.67 73.07 4.89
CA SER A 18 54.19 73.63 6.16
C SER A 18 53.71 75.11 6.34
N LYS A 19 53.55 75.58 7.60
CA LYS A 19 53.43 77.01 8.05
C LYS A 19 52.24 77.87 7.58
N GLU A 20 51.48 78.41 8.55
CA GLU A 20 51.10 79.85 8.60
C GLU A 20 50.75 80.29 10.05
N ASN A 21 50.19 81.49 10.28
CA ASN A 21 50.38 82.31 11.49
C ASN A 21 49.24 83.37 11.58
N ILE A 22 48.73 84.00 12.67
CA ILE A 22 48.87 84.10 14.16
C ILE A 22 47.55 84.77 14.69
N PRO A 23 47.32 85.21 15.98
CA PRO A 23 47.94 84.95 17.31
C PRO A 23 46.94 84.74 18.50
N LEU A 24 47.50 84.47 19.71
CA LEU A 24 47.05 84.87 21.07
C LEU A 24 45.74 84.31 21.71
N GLU A 25 45.87 84.04 23.02
CA GLU A 25 44.82 83.70 24.03
C GLU A 25 44.09 82.35 23.85
N GLN A 26 43.95 81.45 24.85
CA GLN A 26 44.22 81.53 26.30
C GLN A 26 45.04 80.34 26.86
N ARG A 27 46.00 80.70 27.73
CA ARG A 27 46.92 79.90 28.56
C ARG A 27 46.45 78.50 29.01
N ILE A 28 47.12 77.44 28.55
CA ILE A 28 47.26 76.20 29.34
C ILE A 28 48.39 76.42 30.36
N ILE A 29 48.04 76.61 31.63
CA ILE A 29 49.03 76.78 32.72
C ILE A 29 49.41 75.39 33.24
N PHE A 30 50.71 75.08 33.30
CA PHE A 30 51.22 73.88 33.96
C PHE A 30 50.98 73.97 35.48
N SER A 31 49.90 73.33 35.94
CA SER A 31 49.52 73.22 37.34
C SER A 31 49.39 71.76 37.73
N SER A 32 50.08 71.33 38.79
CA SER A 32 50.23 69.92 39.20
C SER A 32 49.04 69.35 39.98
N ARG A 33 47.82 69.87 39.75
CA ARG A 33 46.59 69.50 40.48
C ARG A 33 45.59 68.78 39.54
N HIS A 34 45.17 67.57 39.93
CA HIS A 34 44.04 66.86 39.33
C HIS A 34 42.69 67.52 39.76
N GLY A 35 41.57 66.79 39.63
CA GLY A 35 40.29 67.22 40.18
C GLY A 35 40.33 67.54 41.69
N TYR A 36 39.25 68.14 42.20
CA TYR A 36 39.14 68.49 43.61
C TYR A 36 38.81 67.26 44.46
N PHE A 37 39.66 66.96 45.43
CA PHE A 37 39.40 65.98 46.49
C PHE A 37 38.57 66.62 47.60
N VAL A 38 37.51 65.93 48.03
CA VAL A 38 36.43 66.43 48.90
C VAL A 38 35.89 65.31 49.79
N LYS A 39 35.30 65.65 50.95
CA LYS A 39 34.72 64.68 51.89
C LYS A 39 33.45 64.06 51.28
N ASN A 40 33.24 62.76 51.49
CA ASN A 40 32.06 62.01 51.05
C ASN A 40 31.74 62.20 49.55
N ILE A 41 32.73 61.99 48.68
CA ILE A 41 32.59 62.20 47.24
C ILE A 41 31.48 61.33 46.61
N ASP A 42 31.18 60.17 47.20
CA ASP A 42 30.08 59.27 46.79
C ASP A 42 28.69 59.90 46.96
N ASN A 43 28.57 60.98 47.74
CA ASN A 43 27.32 61.75 47.92
C ASN A 43 27.21 62.91 46.91
N ILE A 44 28.21 63.14 46.05
CA ILE A 44 28.16 64.12 44.98
C ILE A 44 27.63 63.43 43.72
N ASP A 45 26.74 64.10 42.99
CA ASP A 45 26.25 63.59 41.71
C ASP A 45 27.43 63.28 40.77
N GLN A 46 27.45 62.05 40.26
CA GLN A 46 28.48 61.53 39.36
C GLN A 46 28.66 62.39 38.11
N ASN A 47 27.64 63.16 37.70
CA ASN A 47 27.77 64.17 36.65
C ASN A 47 28.87 65.21 36.90
N PHE A 48 29.23 65.49 38.17
CA PHE A 48 30.32 66.39 38.56
C PHE A 48 31.66 65.69 38.85
N ILE A 49 31.75 64.38 38.66
CA ILE A 49 32.97 63.59 38.93
C ILE A 49 33.69 63.27 37.62
N CYS A 50 34.97 63.61 37.55
CA CYS A 50 35.83 63.27 36.41
C CYS A 50 36.17 61.78 36.43
N GLN A 51 35.54 61.00 35.57
CA GLN A 51 35.69 59.54 35.48
C GLN A 51 37.10 59.05 35.04
N SER A 52 38.07 59.95 34.85
CA SER A 52 39.49 59.61 34.63
C SER A 52 40.36 59.71 35.89
N CYS A 53 39.94 60.44 36.92
CA CYS A 53 40.65 60.53 38.21
C CYS A 53 39.73 60.27 39.42
N HIS A 54 38.43 60.08 39.19
CA HIS A 54 37.36 59.91 40.18
C HIS A 54 37.32 61.02 41.25
N LEU A 55 37.64 62.25 40.85
CA LEU A 55 37.58 63.48 41.67
C LEU A 55 36.61 64.48 41.05
N VAL A 56 36.11 65.45 41.83
CA VAL A 56 35.26 66.53 41.30
C VAL A 56 36.02 67.32 40.23
N PHE A 57 35.37 67.67 39.12
CA PHE A 57 36.05 68.31 37.99
C PHE A 57 36.82 69.59 38.39
N ARG A 58 38.07 69.70 37.93
CA ARG A 58 38.87 70.93 37.90
C ARG A 58 39.12 71.28 36.44
N GLN A 59 38.68 72.47 36.02
CA GLN A 59 38.83 73.00 34.66
C GLN A 59 38.37 71.96 33.61
N PRO A 60 37.06 71.73 33.50
CA PRO A 60 36.50 70.71 32.61
C PRO A 60 36.64 71.10 31.14
N PHE A 61 37.24 70.21 30.36
CA PHE A 61 37.23 70.27 28.90
C PHE A 61 36.24 69.24 28.35
N HIS A 62 35.50 69.65 27.32
CA HIS A 62 34.51 68.86 26.60
C HIS A 62 35.17 68.29 25.33
N LEU A 63 35.04 66.98 25.13
CA LEU A 63 35.56 66.27 23.96
C LEU A 63 34.46 66.07 22.91
N ARG A 64 34.83 65.92 21.63
CA ARG A 64 33.89 65.71 20.52
C ARG A 64 32.91 64.55 20.72
N CYS A 65 33.28 63.55 21.52
CA CYS A 65 32.44 62.42 21.89
C CYS A 65 31.36 62.71 22.96
N GLY A 66 31.20 63.96 23.41
CA GLY A 66 30.23 64.37 24.44
C GLY A 66 30.65 64.11 25.89
N HIS A 67 31.87 63.59 26.11
CA HIS A 67 32.42 63.36 27.44
C HIS A 67 33.22 64.56 27.93
N ARG A 68 33.33 64.72 29.26
CA ARG A 68 34.16 65.76 29.90
C ARG A 68 35.30 65.15 30.71
N GLN A 69 36.47 65.79 30.69
CA GLN A 69 37.67 65.40 31.45
C GLN A 69 38.33 66.67 32.04
N CYS A 70 38.99 66.57 33.20
CA CYS A 70 39.79 67.69 33.73
C CYS A 70 40.95 68.01 32.78
N GLN A 71 41.33 69.28 32.66
CA GLN A 71 42.46 69.73 31.85
C GLN A 71 43.75 68.92 32.12
N THR A 72 44.08 68.69 33.39
CA THR A 72 45.25 67.91 33.79
C THR A 72 45.14 66.40 33.54
N CYS A 73 43.93 65.85 33.42
CA CYS A 73 43.73 64.47 32.98
C CYS A 73 43.97 64.32 31.48
N LEU A 74 43.54 65.29 30.65
CA LEU A 74 43.81 65.30 29.21
C LEU A 74 45.30 65.46 28.90
N ASN A 75 45.99 66.37 29.62
CA ASN A 75 47.41 66.66 29.44
C ASN A 75 48.35 65.47 29.75
N THR A 76 47.84 64.31 30.17
CA THR A 76 48.62 63.06 30.26
C THR A 76 48.89 62.42 28.89
N GLN A 77 48.20 62.87 27.83
CA GLN A 77 48.30 62.35 26.47
C GLN A 77 49.14 63.29 25.60
N ASN A 78 50.43 63.01 25.45
CA ASN A 78 51.41 63.83 24.71
C ASN A 78 51.27 63.75 23.16
N ASN A 79 50.07 63.96 22.61
CA ASN A 79 49.79 63.87 21.18
C ASN A 79 48.88 65.03 20.69
N ASN A 80 48.99 65.38 19.40
CA ASN A 80 48.05 66.30 18.73
C ASN A 80 46.62 65.72 18.57
N ILE A 81 46.43 64.44 18.93
CA ILE A 81 45.16 63.72 18.91
C ILE A 81 44.92 63.20 20.33
N ILE A 82 43.80 63.62 20.91
CA ILE A 82 43.38 63.29 22.27
C ILE A 82 42.36 62.17 22.19
N HIS A 83 42.58 61.07 22.92
CA HIS A 83 41.68 59.93 22.99
C HIS A 83 40.85 59.98 24.28
N CYS A 84 39.53 60.01 24.14
CA CYS A 84 38.63 59.94 25.28
C CYS A 84 38.83 58.61 26.04
N ILE A 85 39.20 58.67 27.32
CA ILE A 85 39.49 57.48 28.13
C ILE A 85 38.25 56.57 28.32
N LEU A 86 37.05 57.09 28.08
CA LEU A 86 35.77 56.38 28.29
C LEU A 86 35.25 55.64 27.05
N CYS A 87 35.66 56.05 25.84
CA CYS A 87 35.16 55.48 24.58
C CYS A 87 36.24 55.32 23.49
N SER A 88 37.50 55.60 23.81
CA SER A 88 38.68 55.58 22.92
C SER A 88 38.63 56.52 21.70
N GLN A 89 37.51 57.23 21.48
CA GLN A 89 37.31 58.12 20.34
C GLN A 89 38.30 59.30 20.36
N SER A 90 38.93 59.54 19.22
CA SER A 90 39.85 60.66 18.99
C SER A 90 39.12 61.98 18.81
N SER A 91 39.68 63.06 19.37
CA SER A 91 39.38 64.47 19.08
C SER A 91 40.69 65.18 18.75
N THR A 92 40.67 66.16 17.83
CA THR A 92 41.82 67.08 17.69
C THR A 92 41.82 68.14 18.80
N ILE A 93 42.91 68.91 18.92
CA ILE A 93 43.00 70.02 19.89
C ILE A 93 41.93 71.10 19.60
N ASP A 94 41.64 71.36 18.33
CA ASP A 94 40.63 72.35 17.90
C ASP A 94 39.18 71.86 18.06
N GLU A 95 38.98 70.54 18.25
CA GLU A 95 37.68 69.91 18.51
C GLU A 95 37.32 69.82 20.01
N ILE A 96 38.25 70.15 20.91
CA ILE A 96 37.99 70.22 22.35
C ILE A 96 37.83 71.67 22.81
N TYR A 97 36.95 71.91 23.79
CA TYR A 97 36.74 73.25 24.34
C TYR A 97 36.56 73.24 25.85
N TYR A 98 36.91 74.35 26.48
CA TYR A 98 36.68 74.57 27.90
C TYR A 98 35.19 74.80 28.17
N ASP A 99 34.57 73.98 29.01
CA ASP A 99 33.13 74.06 29.28
C ASP A 99 32.86 75.09 30.39
N GLU A 100 32.94 76.37 30.01
CA GLU A 100 32.73 77.51 30.92
C GLU A 100 31.36 77.46 31.62
N LYS A 101 30.31 76.99 30.93
CA LYS A 101 28.96 76.82 31.52
C LYS A 101 28.98 75.79 32.63
N PHE A 102 29.66 74.67 32.42
CA PHE A 102 29.79 73.61 33.42
C PHE A 102 30.78 73.95 34.54
N GLN A 103 31.87 74.70 34.27
CA GLN A 103 32.71 75.28 35.32
C GLN A 103 31.91 76.23 36.23
N ASN A 104 31.08 77.11 35.66
CA ASN A 104 30.23 78.00 36.45
C ASN A 104 29.24 77.21 37.33
N GLN A 105 28.74 76.06 36.87
CA GLN A 105 27.92 75.16 37.70
C GLN A 105 28.75 74.50 38.82
N LEU A 106 29.96 74.03 38.53
CA LEU A 106 30.89 73.46 39.52
C LEU A 106 31.25 74.47 40.61
N GLU A 107 31.45 75.74 40.29
CA GLU A 107 31.84 76.76 41.27
C GLU A 107 30.82 76.96 42.40
N TYR A 108 29.52 76.79 42.12
CA TYR A 108 28.46 76.86 43.12
C TYR A 108 28.17 75.53 43.84
N LEU A 109 28.85 74.43 43.46
CA LEU A 109 28.69 73.11 44.09
C LEU A 109 29.06 73.19 45.57
N LEU A 110 28.13 72.82 46.45
CA LEU A 110 28.37 72.72 47.89
C LEU A 110 29.19 71.46 48.19
N ILE A 111 30.40 71.67 48.69
CA ILE A 111 31.34 70.61 49.06
C ILE A 111 31.75 70.71 50.52
N SER A 112 32.29 69.62 51.06
CA SER A 112 32.84 69.54 52.41
C SER A 112 34.35 69.31 52.36
N CYS A 113 35.12 70.01 53.18
CA CYS A 113 36.56 69.79 53.29
C CYS A 113 36.84 68.37 53.83
N PRO A 114 37.77 67.59 53.26
CA PRO A 114 38.05 66.23 53.73
C PRO A 114 38.72 66.19 55.12
N VAL A 115 39.34 67.29 55.57
CA VAL A 115 40.21 67.32 56.78
C VAL A 115 39.73 68.34 57.85
N CYS A 116 38.62 69.04 57.64
CA CYS A 116 37.88 69.73 58.71
C CYS A 116 36.39 69.84 58.36
N ASP A 117 35.58 70.35 59.29
CA ASP A 117 34.13 70.43 59.11
C ASP A 117 33.64 71.68 58.35
N TRP A 118 34.56 72.37 57.66
CA TRP A 118 34.20 73.42 56.70
C TRP A 118 33.35 72.84 55.57
N LYS A 119 32.29 73.58 55.23
CA LYS A 119 31.41 73.34 54.09
C LYS A 119 31.17 74.66 53.37
N GLY A 120 31.19 74.64 52.05
CA GLY A 120 31.04 75.85 51.25
C GLY A 120 30.99 75.55 49.76
N GLN A 121 30.87 76.61 48.98
CA GLN A 121 30.89 76.53 47.52
C GLN A 121 32.32 76.28 47.03
N LEU A 122 32.47 75.49 45.96
CA LEU A 122 33.78 75.19 45.35
C LEU A 122 34.58 76.46 45.02
N LYS A 123 33.91 77.56 44.63
CA LYS A 123 34.51 78.88 44.36
C LYS A 123 35.35 79.44 45.51
N THR A 124 35.04 79.12 46.77
CA THR A 124 35.80 79.59 47.95
C THR A 124 36.71 78.51 48.54
N TYR A 125 36.77 77.32 47.94
CA TYR A 125 37.48 76.16 48.48
C TYR A 125 39.01 76.30 48.44
N GLU A 126 39.58 76.79 47.34
CA GLU A 126 41.06 76.94 47.26
C GLU A 126 41.57 77.96 48.29
N LYS A 127 40.85 79.09 48.45
CA LYS A 127 41.12 80.04 49.53
C LYS A 127 40.98 79.41 50.91
N HIS A 128 39.93 78.62 51.16
CA HIS A 128 39.77 77.92 52.43
C HIS A 128 40.97 76.99 52.72
N LEU A 129 41.45 76.24 51.72
CA LEU A 129 42.61 75.36 51.87
C LEU A 129 43.89 76.16 52.18
N GLU A 130 44.12 77.25 51.47
CA GLU A 130 45.29 78.14 51.68
C GLU A 130 45.25 78.79 53.07
N ASP A 131 44.11 79.35 53.48
CA ASP A 131 43.91 80.02 54.77
C ASP A 131 43.94 79.06 55.98
N ASN A 132 43.49 77.79 55.84
CA ASN A 132 43.21 76.91 57.00
C ASN A 132 43.95 75.56 57.04
N HIS A 133 44.56 75.12 55.93
CA HIS A 133 45.11 73.75 55.81
C HIS A 133 46.60 73.67 55.47
N SER A 134 47.23 74.77 55.07
CA SER A 134 48.66 74.85 54.70
C SER A 134 49.64 74.29 55.75
N ASN A 135 49.26 74.25 57.04
CA ASN A 135 50.13 73.86 58.16
C ASN A 135 49.55 72.79 59.13
N LYS A 136 48.56 71.98 58.72
CA LYS A 136 48.02 70.90 59.58
C LYS A 136 48.78 69.58 59.43
N LEU A 137 48.86 68.80 60.50
CA LEU A 137 49.40 67.43 60.55
C LEU A 137 48.27 66.38 60.48
N PHE A 138 48.59 65.20 59.95
CA PHE A 138 47.69 64.06 59.76
C PHE A 138 48.43 62.73 60.03
N THR A 139 47.87 61.85 60.86
CA THR A 139 48.48 60.56 61.19
C THR A 139 48.18 59.50 60.12
N CYS A 140 49.22 58.92 59.51
CA CYS A 140 49.06 57.89 58.49
C CYS A 140 48.46 56.60 59.07
N ALA A 141 47.44 56.05 58.41
CA ALA A 141 46.76 54.84 58.87
C ALA A 141 47.66 53.59 58.89
N PHE A 142 48.73 53.57 58.08
CA PHE A 142 49.57 52.40 57.82
C PHE A 142 50.86 52.38 58.67
N CYS A 143 51.69 53.43 58.58
CA CYS A 143 52.93 53.54 59.37
C CYS A 143 52.77 54.23 60.74
N LYS A 144 51.65 54.92 60.98
CA LYS A 144 51.37 55.75 62.19
C LYS A 144 52.20 57.04 62.35
N GLU A 145 53.00 57.43 61.36
CA GLU A 145 53.71 58.72 61.37
C GLU A 145 52.76 59.91 61.19
N GLU A 146 53.10 61.07 61.77
CA GLU A 146 52.38 62.33 61.54
C GLU A 146 53.01 63.11 60.37
N VAL A 147 52.16 63.52 59.43
CA VAL A 147 52.56 64.08 58.12
C VAL A 147 51.81 65.38 57.87
N ASN A 148 52.48 66.44 57.42
CA ASN A 148 51.78 67.67 57.01
C ASN A 148 50.80 67.35 55.87
N GLN A 149 49.55 67.81 55.98
CA GLN A 149 48.46 67.59 55.02
C GLN A 149 48.86 67.93 53.58
N SER A 150 49.66 68.98 53.37
CA SER A 150 50.21 69.37 52.06
C SER A 150 51.18 68.34 51.46
N LYS A 151 51.78 67.50 52.31
CA LYS A 151 52.80 66.48 51.97
C LYS A 151 52.31 65.04 52.15
N VAL A 152 51.04 64.81 52.48
CA VAL A 152 50.46 63.46 52.59
C VAL A 152 50.65 62.67 51.27
N TRP A 153 50.56 63.34 50.12
CA TRP A 153 50.84 62.71 48.82
C TRP A 153 52.32 62.30 48.67
N GLU A 154 53.26 63.18 49.05
CA GLU A 154 54.70 62.86 49.07
C GLU A 154 55.01 61.69 50.02
N HIS A 155 54.32 61.59 51.15
CA HIS A 155 54.45 60.48 52.10
C HIS A 155 53.92 59.15 51.55
N TYR A 156 52.75 59.11 50.89
CA TYR A 156 52.30 57.88 50.23
C TYR A 156 53.16 57.50 48.99
N LEU A 157 53.93 58.45 48.46
CA LEU A 157 54.99 58.19 47.47
C LEU A 157 56.33 57.73 48.08
N THR A 158 56.44 57.57 49.40
CA THR A 158 57.63 56.95 50.01
C THR A 158 57.74 55.47 49.64
N SER A 159 58.96 54.99 49.44
CA SER A 159 59.22 53.62 48.98
C SER A 159 58.68 52.56 49.94
N SER A 160 58.60 52.84 51.25
CA SER A 160 57.97 51.96 52.25
C SER A 160 56.47 51.77 52.03
N HIS A 161 55.73 52.86 51.79
CA HIS A 161 54.29 52.81 51.50
C HIS A 161 54.01 52.24 50.12
N GLN A 162 54.80 52.61 49.11
CA GLN A 162 54.70 52.02 47.77
C GLN A 162 54.89 50.50 47.82
N LEU A 163 55.92 49.99 48.53
CA LEU A 163 56.12 48.54 48.72
C LEU A 163 54.99 47.88 49.51
N MET A 164 54.40 48.53 50.51
CA MET A 164 53.25 47.98 51.25
C MET A 164 52.00 47.89 50.37
N VAL A 165 51.69 48.93 49.60
CA VAL A 165 50.56 48.96 48.65
C VAL A 165 50.77 47.92 47.54
N LEU A 166 51.97 47.85 46.96
CA LEU A 166 52.32 46.82 45.97
C LEU A 166 52.14 45.40 46.54
N ASN A 167 52.57 45.14 47.78
CA ASN A 167 52.35 43.83 48.41
C ASN A 167 50.87 43.49 48.60
N ILE A 168 50.02 44.46 48.98
CA ILE A 168 48.57 44.25 49.09
C ILE A 168 47.96 43.96 47.72
N LEU A 169 48.31 44.75 46.69
CA LEU A 169 47.85 44.53 45.31
C LEU A 169 48.32 43.17 44.76
N CYS A 170 49.58 42.77 44.96
CA CYS A 170 50.09 41.46 44.55
C CYS A 170 49.45 40.29 45.30
N ASN A 171 49.00 40.47 46.55
CA ASN A 171 48.23 39.45 47.27
C ASN A 171 46.79 39.33 46.75
N LEU A 172 46.14 40.46 46.44
CA LEU A 172 44.80 40.47 45.84
C LEU A 172 44.82 39.90 44.42
N GLN A 173 45.81 40.27 43.61
CA GLN A 173 46.02 39.74 42.26
C GLN A 173 46.23 38.22 42.29
N ARG A 174 47.11 37.70 43.16
CA ARG A 174 47.31 36.23 43.29
C ARG A 174 46.02 35.50 43.65
N LYS A 175 45.24 35.99 44.61
CA LYS A 175 43.93 35.40 44.97
C LYS A 175 42.92 35.49 43.84
N HIS A 176 42.95 36.56 43.04
CA HIS A 176 42.11 36.70 41.85
C HIS A 176 42.52 35.69 40.76
N ASP A 177 43.80 35.57 40.47
CA ASP A 177 44.35 34.66 39.45
C ASP A 177 44.14 33.19 39.82
N GLU A 178 44.27 32.82 41.10
CA GLU A 178 43.92 31.49 41.62
C GLU A 178 42.43 31.17 41.44
N ASN A 179 41.55 32.13 41.76
CA ASN A 179 40.10 31.97 41.52
C ASN A 179 39.75 31.90 40.03
N GLN A 180 40.45 32.65 39.17
CA GLN A 180 40.27 32.54 37.72
C GLN A 180 40.74 31.17 37.20
N LYS A 181 41.92 30.68 37.62
CA LYS A 181 42.42 29.33 37.27
C LYS A 181 41.46 28.24 37.71
N LEU A 182 40.91 28.32 38.93
CA LEU A 182 39.94 27.34 39.44
C LEU A 182 38.62 27.36 38.66
N LYS A 183 38.13 28.53 38.24
CA LYS A 183 36.97 28.65 37.35
C LYS A 183 37.28 28.05 35.96
N PHE A 184 38.44 28.37 35.39
CA PHE A 184 38.85 27.91 34.07
C PHE A 184 39.04 26.40 34.01
N SER A 185 39.63 25.78 35.06
CA SER A 185 39.72 24.32 35.20
C SER A 185 38.34 23.68 35.12
N LYS A 186 37.38 24.11 35.96
CA LYS A 186 36.02 23.54 35.99
C LYS A 186 35.28 23.67 34.66
N ILE A 187 35.52 24.75 33.91
CA ILE A 187 34.99 24.91 32.54
C ILE A 187 35.67 23.90 31.59
N LEU A 188 36.99 23.76 31.64
CA LEU A 188 37.74 22.81 30.82
C LEU A 188 37.34 21.36 31.09
N ASP A 189 37.18 20.99 32.37
CA ASP A 189 36.70 19.68 32.81
C ASP A 189 35.29 19.40 32.24
N SER A 190 34.40 20.39 32.25
CA SER A 190 33.04 20.29 31.70
C SER A 190 33.01 20.20 30.16
N LEU A 191 33.93 20.88 29.48
CA LEU A 191 34.11 20.78 28.03
C LEU A 191 34.69 19.42 27.61
N ASN A 192 35.61 18.87 28.39
CA ASN A 192 36.15 17.52 28.18
C ASN A 192 35.06 16.45 28.36
N MET A 193 34.21 16.58 29.38
CA MET A 193 33.08 15.67 29.58
C MET A 193 32.07 15.72 28.42
N THR A 194 31.63 16.90 27.99
CA THR A 194 30.68 17.01 26.87
C THR A 194 31.29 16.57 25.53
N SER A 195 32.60 16.76 25.32
CA SER A 195 33.34 16.19 24.17
C SER A 195 33.35 14.66 24.17
N ASN A 196 33.53 14.03 25.34
CA ASN A 196 33.44 12.57 25.49
C ASN A 196 32.01 12.05 25.23
N GLU A 197 30.98 12.78 25.67
CA GLU A 197 29.57 12.45 25.38
C GLU A 197 29.25 12.57 23.89
N ILE A 198 29.69 13.64 23.21
CA ILE A 198 29.51 13.85 21.77
C ILE A 198 30.20 12.72 20.98
N THR A 199 31.42 12.33 21.34
CA THR A 199 32.14 11.24 20.65
C THR A 199 31.59 9.84 20.96
N ALA A 200 30.88 9.66 22.09
CA ALA A 200 30.09 8.45 22.33
C ALA A 200 28.80 8.43 21.49
N LEU A 201 28.11 9.57 21.37
CA LEU A 201 26.91 9.70 20.53
C LEU A 201 27.22 9.51 19.03
N ASP A 202 28.33 10.04 18.52
CA ASP A 202 28.71 9.84 17.12
C ASP A 202 29.02 8.37 16.80
N LYS A 203 29.69 7.64 17.69
CA LYS A 203 29.90 6.18 17.55
C LYS A 203 28.56 5.42 17.49
N SER A 204 27.61 5.78 18.35
CA SER A 204 26.26 5.21 18.34
C SER A 204 25.52 5.51 17.03
N LEU A 205 25.63 6.74 16.52
CA LEU A 205 25.06 7.13 15.23
C LEU A 205 25.71 6.42 14.04
N GLN A 206 27.03 6.16 14.09
CA GLN A 206 27.72 5.36 13.07
C GLN A 206 27.24 3.90 13.08
N GLN A 207 27.10 3.28 14.27
CA GLN A 207 26.55 1.93 14.39
C GLN A 207 25.14 1.83 13.82
N ILE A 208 24.23 2.75 14.20
CA ILE A 208 22.85 2.76 13.70
C ILE A 208 22.80 2.90 12.17
N LYS A 209 23.66 3.71 11.55
CA LYS A 209 23.77 3.82 10.08
C LYS A 209 24.24 2.52 9.42
N CYS A 210 25.14 1.77 10.05
CA CYS A 210 25.56 0.46 9.55
C CYS A 210 24.43 -0.58 9.67
N GLU A 211 23.67 -0.57 10.76
CA GLU A 211 22.52 -1.46 10.96
C GLU A 211 21.37 -1.15 9.99
N ASP A 212 21.04 0.13 9.77
CA ASP A 212 20.04 0.58 8.79
C ASP A 212 20.41 0.17 7.36
N HIS A 213 21.66 0.38 6.93
CA HIS A 213 22.12 -0.08 5.61
C HIS A 213 22.06 -1.61 5.46
N LEU A 214 22.35 -2.37 6.52
CA LEU A 214 22.25 -3.83 6.52
C LEU A 214 20.79 -4.29 6.39
N GLN A 215 19.86 -3.64 7.10
CA GLN A 215 18.42 -3.90 7.00
C GLN A 215 17.86 -3.52 5.61
N HIS A 216 18.31 -2.40 5.03
CA HIS A 216 17.91 -2.00 3.69
C HIS A 216 18.33 -3.05 2.63
N ASN A 217 19.54 -3.58 2.74
CA ASN A 217 20.03 -4.63 1.84
C ASN A 217 19.22 -5.93 1.96
N THR A 218 18.83 -6.35 3.16
CA THR A 218 18.00 -7.56 3.33
C THR A 218 16.55 -7.35 2.87
N LEU A 219 15.98 -6.15 3.04
CA LEU A 219 14.67 -5.80 2.46
C LEU A 219 14.67 -5.92 0.93
N GLN A 220 15.68 -5.37 0.23
CA GLN A 220 15.79 -5.53 -1.23
C GLN A 220 15.89 -7.00 -1.68
N GLN A 221 16.54 -7.86 -0.88
CA GLN A 221 16.59 -9.30 -1.15
C GLN A 221 15.21 -9.97 -0.98
N TYR A 222 14.45 -9.60 0.05
CA TYR A 222 13.09 -10.12 0.25
C TYR A 222 12.13 -9.64 -0.84
N ASP A 223 12.17 -8.37 -1.26
CA ASP A 223 11.35 -7.86 -2.37
C ASP A 223 11.63 -8.61 -3.68
N SER A 224 12.90 -8.91 -3.95
CA SER A 224 13.32 -9.71 -5.11
C SER A 224 12.75 -11.15 -5.06
N GLN A 225 12.75 -11.78 -3.89
CA GLN A 225 12.14 -13.10 -3.69
C GLN A 225 10.61 -13.06 -3.81
N ILE A 226 9.96 -12.02 -3.29
CA ILE A 226 8.51 -11.81 -3.39
C ILE A 226 8.08 -11.63 -4.85
N LEU A 227 8.87 -10.93 -5.67
CA LEU A 227 8.65 -10.82 -7.12
C LEU A 227 8.72 -12.18 -7.81
N LEU A 228 9.72 -13.00 -7.50
CA LEU A 228 9.86 -14.35 -8.06
C LEU A 228 8.70 -15.27 -7.63
N LEU A 229 8.29 -15.23 -6.36
CA LEU A 229 7.16 -16.00 -5.84
C LEU A 229 5.83 -15.60 -6.50
N LYS A 230 5.59 -14.31 -6.74
CA LYS A 230 4.42 -13.81 -7.49
C LYS A 230 4.39 -14.34 -8.93
N PHE A 231 5.54 -14.38 -9.61
CA PHE A 231 5.65 -14.96 -10.94
C PHE A 231 5.36 -16.47 -10.95
N LEU A 232 5.93 -17.22 -10.00
CA LEU A 232 5.70 -18.66 -9.86
C LEU A 232 4.23 -19.00 -9.52
N SER A 233 3.59 -18.27 -8.60
CA SER A 233 2.15 -18.43 -8.29
C SER A 233 1.29 -18.29 -9.55
N LYS A 234 1.52 -17.22 -10.33
CA LYS A 234 0.76 -16.96 -11.56
C LYS A 234 0.94 -18.04 -12.62
N ASN A 235 2.13 -18.65 -12.72
CA ASN A 235 2.35 -19.78 -13.61
C ASN A 235 1.64 -21.05 -13.13
N ILE A 236 1.65 -21.33 -11.82
CA ILE A 236 0.89 -22.44 -11.22
C ILE A 236 -0.62 -22.24 -11.46
N GLU A 237 -1.16 -21.04 -11.22
CA GLU A 237 -2.56 -20.70 -11.49
C GLU A 237 -2.97 -20.93 -12.96
N ASN A 238 -2.10 -20.58 -13.92
CA ASN A 238 -2.33 -20.82 -15.35
C ASN A 238 -2.43 -22.32 -15.67
N GLU A 239 -1.51 -23.15 -15.16
CA GLU A 239 -1.57 -24.61 -15.35
C GLU A 239 -2.76 -25.25 -14.63
N LEU A 240 -3.09 -24.79 -13.43
CA LEU A 240 -4.27 -25.25 -12.69
C LEU A 240 -5.57 -24.95 -13.44
N ASN A 241 -5.64 -23.81 -14.14
CA ASN A 241 -6.76 -23.49 -15.01
C ASN A 241 -6.80 -24.33 -16.30
N ARG A 242 -5.64 -24.63 -16.92
CA ARG A 242 -5.55 -25.60 -18.04
C ARG A 242 -6.05 -26.98 -17.61
N MET A 243 -5.62 -27.46 -16.44
CA MET A 243 -6.04 -28.75 -15.89
C MET A 243 -7.56 -28.81 -15.65
N LYS A 244 -8.18 -27.75 -15.12
CA LYS A 244 -9.65 -27.68 -14.96
C LYS A 244 -10.38 -27.83 -16.29
N THR A 245 -9.97 -27.10 -17.34
CA THR A 245 -10.60 -27.21 -18.66
C THR A 245 -10.53 -28.62 -19.24
N ILE A 246 -9.43 -29.34 -18.99
CA ILE A 246 -9.27 -30.75 -19.38
C ILE A 246 -10.14 -31.67 -18.50
N GLN A 247 -10.22 -31.39 -17.19
CA GLN A 247 -11.03 -32.14 -16.23
C GLN A 247 -12.54 -32.04 -16.49
N ASP A 248 -13.02 -30.90 -17.00
CA ASP A 248 -14.43 -30.70 -17.40
C ASP A 248 -14.77 -31.38 -18.75
N PHE A 249 -13.77 -31.59 -19.60
CA PHE A 249 -13.95 -32.16 -20.94
C PHE A 249 -14.20 -33.68 -20.92
N TYR A 250 -13.30 -34.44 -20.28
CA TYR A 250 -13.35 -35.91 -20.31
C TYR A 250 -14.66 -36.53 -19.77
N PRO A 251 -15.28 -36.05 -18.67
CA PRO A 251 -16.56 -36.60 -18.19
C PRO A 251 -17.69 -36.47 -19.23
N ARG A 252 -17.70 -35.38 -20.00
CA ARG A 252 -18.68 -35.12 -21.06
C ARG A 252 -18.48 -36.05 -22.25
N GLU A 253 -17.24 -36.26 -22.65
CA GLU A 253 -16.89 -37.18 -23.75
C GLU A 253 -17.16 -38.64 -23.37
N ILE A 254 -16.80 -39.06 -22.15
CA ILE A 254 -17.13 -40.38 -21.59
C ILE A 254 -18.66 -40.59 -21.50
N PHE A 255 -19.44 -39.56 -21.15
CA PHE A 255 -20.90 -39.64 -21.16
C PHE A 255 -21.47 -39.88 -22.57
N LEU A 256 -20.98 -39.13 -23.57
CA LEU A 256 -21.41 -39.29 -24.96
C LEU A 256 -21.01 -40.68 -25.52
N LEU A 257 -19.79 -41.14 -25.23
CA LEU A 257 -19.33 -42.48 -25.61
C LEU A 257 -20.16 -43.59 -24.96
N LYS A 258 -20.53 -43.47 -23.68
CA LYS A 258 -21.46 -44.39 -23.01
C LYS A 258 -22.84 -44.38 -23.66
N GLN A 259 -23.36 -43.21 -24.05
CA GLN A 259 -24.64 -43.11 -24.74
C GLN A 259 -24.60 -43.80 -26.12
N GLN A 260 -23.53 -43.62 -26.89
CA GLN A 260 -23.32 -44.29 -28.18
C GLN A 260 -23.11 -45.80 -28.03
N PHE A 261 -22.36 -46.24 -27.02
CA PHE A 261 -22.11 -47.65 -26.74
C PHE A 261 -23.41 -48.39 -26.34
N ASN A 262 -24.18 -47.80 -25.42
CA ASN A 262 -25.48 -48.36 -25.02
C ASN A 262 -26.47 -48.41 -26.18
N ALA A 263 -26.44 -47.42 -27.10
CA ALA A 263 -27.23 -47.47 -28.33
C ALA A 263 -26.81 -48.64 -29.24
N LYS A 264 -25.49 -48.88 -29.41
CA LYS A 264 -24.97 -50.02 -30.20
C LYS A 264 -25.17 -51.39 -29.55
N GLN A 265 -25.26 -51.49 -28.22
CA GLN A 265 -25.64 -52.75 -27.56
C GLN A 265 -27.12 -53.13 -27.78
N LEU A 266 -27.95 -52.19 -28.24
CA LEU A 266 -29.39 -52.41 -28.50
C LEU A 266 -29.73 -52.53 -29.99
N THR A 267 -28.78 -52.36 -30.91
CA THR A 267 -29.03 -52.54 -32.35
C THR A 267 -29.07 -54.03 -32.69
N VAL A 268 -30.27 -54.57 -32.87
CA VAL A 268 -30.50 -55.93 -33.37
C VAL A 268 -30.43 -55.93 -34.90
N PHE A 269 -29.91 -57.00 -35.50
CA PHE A 269 -29.60 -57.12 -36.94
C PHE A 269 -30.22 -58.36 -37.60
N ASP A 270 -31.39 -58.78 -37.15
CA ASP A 270 -32.13 -59.97 -37.60
C ASP A 270 -33.59 -59.68 -38.02
N GLY A 271 -34.01 -58.40 -37.98
CA GLY A 271 -35.40 -57.99 -38.19
C GLY A 271 -36.29 -58.01 -36.96
N ILE A 272 -35.77 -58.35 -35.78
CA ILE A 272 -36.52 -58.49 -34.53
C ILE A 272 -36.12 -57.39 -33.54
N LEU A 273 -37.11 -56.76 -32.93
CA LEU A 273 -36.98 -55.78 -31.85
C LEU A 273 -37.71 -56.31 -30.61
N ILE A 274 -37.01 -56.46 -29.49
CA ILE A 274 -37.63 -56.67 -28.17
C ILE A 274 -37.60 -55.36 -27.39
N TRP A 275 -38.65 -54.56 -27.51
CA TRP A 275 -38.75 -53.24 -26.89
C TRP A 275 -39.25 -53.35 -25.46
N LYS A 276 -38.33 -53.24 -24.50
CA LYS A 276 -38.66 -53.03 -23.08
C LYS A 276 -39.14 -51.59 -22.86
N ILE A 277 -40.29 -51.43 -22.22
CA ILE A 277 -40.86 -50.14 -21.81
C ILE A 277 -41.08 -50.18 -20.30
N ASN A 278 -40.20 -49.54 -19.53
CA ASN A 278 -40.39 -49.29 -18.10
C ASN A 278 -41.44 -48.17 -17.88
N ASP A 279 -41.76 -47.85 -16.63
CA ASP A 279 -42.54 -46.66 -16.21
C ASP A 279 -43.90 -46.52 -16.92
N VAL A 280 -44.57 -47.66 -17.16
CA VAL A 280 -45.77 -47.74 -18.02
C VAL A 280 -46.91 -46.88 -17.49
N LYS A 281 -47.14 -46.86 -16.16
CA LYS A 281 -48.14 -45.99 -15.52
C LYS A 281 -47.87 -44.51 -15.79
N GLN A 282 -46.62 -44.07 -15.65
CA GLN A 282 -46.23 -42.67 -15.88
C GLN A 282 -46.40 -42.30 -17.36
N LYS A 283 -45.93 -43.13 -18.28
CA LYS A 283 -46.02 -42.86 -19.73
C LYS A 283 -47.47 -42.92 -20.23
N LEU A 284 -48.32 -43.73 -19.60
CA LEU A 284 -49.76 -43.73 -19.85
C LEU A 284 -50.44 -42.45 -19.31
N TYR A 285 -50.03 -41.94 -18.14
CA TYR A 285 -50.47 -40.65 -17.63
C TYR A 285 -50.04 -39.50 -18.55
N ASP A 286 -48.77 -39.46 -18.98
CA ASP A 286 -48.28 -38.43 -19.90
C ASP A 286 -48.94 -38.51 -21.30
N ALA A 287 -49.44 -39.68 -21.71
CA ALA A 287 -50.24 -39.84 -22.93
C ALA A 287 -51.72 -39.45 -22.75
N LEU A 288 -52.27 -39.60 -21.54
CA LEU A 288 -53.63 -39.13 -21.17
C LEU A 288 -53.68 -37.60 -21.03
N SER A 289 -52.66 -37.00 -20.40
CA SER A 289 -52.52 -35.54 -20.23
C SER A 289 -51.92 -34.84 -21.46
N GLU A 290 -51.82 -35.55 -22.59
CA GLU A 290 -51.20 -35.15 -23.87
C GLU A 290 -49.71 -34.75 -23.86
N ARG A 291 -49.09 -34.58 -22.70
CA ARG A 291 -47.68 -34.18 -22.50
C ARG A 291 -46.71 -35.00 -23.37
N GLN A 292 -46.96 -36.29 -23.54
CA GLN A 292 -46.26 -37.14 -24.49
C GLN A 292 -47.22 -38.13 -25.17
N ARG A 293 -47.90 -37.68 -26.24
CA ARG A 293 -48.89 -38.48 -26.99
C ARG A 293 -48.36 -39.81 -27.57
N SER A 294 -47.05 -39.92 -27.87
CA SER A 294 -46.43 -41.15 -28.38
C SER A 294 -44.97 -41.33 -27.96
N ILE A 295 -44.56 -42.57 -27.77
CA ILE A 295 -43.16 -42.97 -27.56
C ILE A 295 -42.61 -43.74 -28.78
N TYR A 296 -41.29 -43.83 -28.87
CA TYR A 296 -40.54 -44.48 -29.97
C TYR A 296 -39.56 -45.50 -29.40
N SER A 297 -39.29 -46.58 -30.14
CA SER A 297 -38.26 -47.55 -29.79
C SER A 297 -36.84 -47.06 -30.14
N ALA A 298 -35.83 -47.86 -29.77
CA ALA A 298 -34.53 -47.84 -30.44
C ALA A 298 -34.67 -48.28 -31.91
N ASP A 299 -33.65 -47.98 -32.72
CA ASP A 299 -33.55 -48.49 -34.09
C ASP A 299 -33.16 -49.98 -34.09
N PHE A 300 -33.81 -50.77 -34.94
CA PHE A 300 -33.46 -52.16 -35.26
C PHE A 300 -33.30 -52.33 -36.77
N TYR A 301 -32.62 -53.39 -37.18
CA TYR A 301 -32.17 -53.56 -38.56
C TYR A 301 -32.49 -54.96 -39.08
N SER A 302 -32.73 -55.09 -40.39
CA SER A 302 -32.94 -56.40 -41.03
C SER A 302 -31.65 -57.22 -41.18
N SER A 303 -30.51 -56.53 -41.25
CA SER A 303 -29.15 -57.05 -41.27
C SER A 303 -28.16 -55.91 -41.02
N ILE A 304 -26.86 -56.22 -40.88
CA ILE A 304 -25.80 -55.21 -40.69
C ILE A 304 -25.79 -54.14 -41.80
N TYR A 305 -26.22 -54.51 -43.02
CA TYR A 305 -26.32 -53.63 -44.19
C TYR A 305 -27.78 -53.47 -44.66
N GLY A 306 -28.73 -53.66 -43.74
CA GLY A 306 -30.16 -53.81 -44.02
C GLY A 306 -31.01 -52.56 -43.84
N TYR A 307 -32.33 -52.74 -43.95
CA TYR A 307 -33.31 -51.69 -43.67
C TYR A 307 -33.19 -51.25 -42.21
N ARG A 308 -33.20 -49.93 -41.98
CA ARG A 308 -33.27 -49.34 -40.63
C ARG A 308 -34.72 -49.07 -40.26
N MET A 309 -35.15 -49.57 -39.11
CA MET A 309 -36.56 -49.67 -38.74
C MET A 309 -36.76 -49.24 -37.29
N ARG A 310 -37.98 -48.78 -36.96
CA ARG A 310 -38.35 -48.36 -35.61
C ARG A 310 -39.85 -48.62 -35.35
N ALA A 311 -40.20 -48.82 -34.09
CA ALA A 311 -41.60 -48.86 -33.63
C ALA A 311 -42.01 -47.52 -33.00
N ARG A 312 -43.29 -47.17 -33.15
CA ARG A 312 -43.94 -46.02 -32.51
C ARG A 312 -45.21 -46.48 -31.80
N LEU A 313 -45.39 -46.08 -30.55
CA LEU A 313 -46.51 -46.52 -29.71
C LEU A 313 -47.29 -45.31 -29.17
N PHE A 314 -48.61 -45.38 -29.25
CA PHE A 314 -49.54 -44.44 -28.64
C PHE A 314 -50.26 -45.17 -27.50
N LEU A 315 -49.78 -44.98 -26.26
CA LEU A 315 -50.29 -45.65 -25.07
C LEU A 315 -51.77 -45.32 -24.76
N ASN A 316 -52.27 -44.20 -25.28
CA ASN A 316 -53.67 -43.77 -25.18
C ASN A 316 -54.38 -43.71 -26.55
N GLY A 317 -53.80 -44.36 -27.57
CA GLY A 317 -54.34 -44.46 -28.92
C GLY A 317 -54.22 -43.20 -29.78
N ILE A 318 -54.56 -43.33 -31.06
CA ILE A 318 -54.65 -42.23 -32.04
C ILE A 318 -55.98 -42.30 -32.79
N ASN A 319 -56.40 -41.21 -33.45
CA ASN A 319 -57.57 -41.15 -34.33
C ASN A 319 -58.82 -41.81 -33.72
N THR A 320 -59.43 -42.78 -34.42
CA THR A 320 -60.66 -43.47 -33.98
C THR A 320 -60.44 -44.42 -32.80
N ALA A 321 -59.19 -44.72 -32.47
CA ALA A 321 -58.78 -45.61 -31.39
C ALA A 321 -58.43 -44.88 -30.09
N ARG A 322 -58.34 -43.54 -30.13
CA ARG A 322 -57.97 -42.72 -28.97
C ARG A 322 -58.87 -43.00 -27.75
N ASN A 323 -58.28 -43.01 -26.56
CA ASN A 323 -58.90 -43.30 -25.27
C ASN A 323 -59.53 -44.71 -25.13
N THR A 324 -59.59 -45.52 -26.19
CA THR A 324 -60.21 -46.86 -26.17
C THR A 324 -59.22 -47.99 -26.38
N HIS A 325 -58.20 -47.79 -27.22
CA HIS A 325 -57.15 -48.76 -27.53
C HIS A 325 -55.76 -48.11 -27.44
N MET A 326 -54.75 -48.95 -27.27
CA MET A 326 -53.37 -48.62 -27.58
C MET A 326 -53.15 -48.82 -29.09
N SER A 327 -52.40 -47.91 -29.73
CA SER A 327 -52.06 -48.00 -31.16
C SER A 327 -50.57 -48.25 -31.35
N ILE A 328 -50.19 -49.12 -32.29
CA ILE A 328 -48.79 -49.43 -32.61
C ILE A 328 -48.50 -49.29 -34.10
N PHE A 329 -47.37 -48.69 -34.43
CA PHE A 329 -46.93 -48.45 -35.80
C PHE A 329 -45.47 -48.83 -36.00
N PHE A 330 -45.17 -49.29 -37.21
CA PHE A 330 -43.84 -49.48 -37.75
C PHE A 330 -43.45 -48.23 -38.55
N VAL A 331 -42.15 -47.91 -38.54
CA VAL A 331 -41.58 -46.73 -39.18
C VAL A 331 -40.30 -47.15 -39.90
N LEU A 332 -40.23 -46.89 -41.20
CA LEU A 332 -38.98 -46.98 -41.96
C LEU A 332 -38.16 -45.72 -41.72
N MET A 333 -36.93 -45.92 -41.28
CA MET A 333 -35.94 -44.87 -41.06
C MET A 333 -34.98 -44.85 -42.26
N ARG A 334 -34.42 -43.69 -42.59
CA ARG A 334 -33.38 -43.62 -43.62
C ARG A 334 -32.11 -44.35 -43.15
N GLY A 335 -31.74 -45.39 -43.89
CA GLY A 335 -30.53 -46.19 -43.69
C GLY A 335 -29.35 -45.66 -44.51
N GLU A 336 -28.15 -46.08 -44.13
CA GLU A 336 -26.92 -45.81 -44.88
C GLU A 336 -26.90 -46.62 -46.20
N TYR A 337 -27.49 -47.83 -46.16
CA TYR A 337 -27.47 -48.81 -47.25
C TYR A 337 -28.72 -48.77 -48.14
N ASP A 338 -29.61 -47.78 -47.97
CA ASP A 338 -30.87 -47.63 -48.73
C ASP A 338 -30.69 -47.64 -50.26
N ALA A 339 -29.47 -47.43 -50.76
CA ALA A 339 -29.12 -47.47 -52.19
C ALA A 339 -28.97 -48.88 -52.78
N ILE A 340 -28.69 -49.90 -51.95
CA ILE A 340 -28.51 -51.30 -52.38
C ILE A 340 -29.67 -52.22 -51.97
N LEU A 341 -30.68 -51.68 -51.28
CA LEU A 341 -31.85 -52.42 -50.82
C LEU A 341 -33.00 -52.34 -51.84
N THR A 342 -33.84 -53.37 -51.86
CA THR A 342 -35.04 -53.43 -52.71
C THR A 342 -36.11 -52.45 -52.20
N TRP A 343 -36.76 -51.73 -53.11
CA TRP A 343 -37.86 -50.82 -52.79
C TRP A 343 -39.01 -50.96 -53.81
N PRO A 344 -40.27 -50.76 -53.40
CA PRO A 344 -40.74 -50.50 -52.04
C PRO A 344 -40.54 -51.70 -51.09
N PHE A 345 -40.61 -51.44 -49.80
CA PHE A 345 -40.59 -52.45 -48.75
C PHE A 345 -41.88 -53.28 -48.81
N HIS A 346 -41.75 -54.62 -48.80
CA HIS A 346 -42.82 -55.55 -49.20
C HIS A 346 -42.94 -56.78 -48.26
N PHE A 347 -42.68 -56.61 -46.97
CA PHE A 347 -42.59 -57.67 -45.97
C PHE A 347 -43.74 -57.63 -44.94
N LYS A 348 -44.04 -58.78 -44.34
CA LYS A 348 -45.03 -58.91 -43.26
C LYS A 348 -44.42 -58.40 -41.95
N ILE A 349 -45.14 -57.52 -41.24
CA ILE A 349 -44.70 -56.94 -39.97
C ILE A 349 -45.60 -57.47 -38.85
N ARG A 350 -45.02 -58.23 -37.92
CA ARG A 350 -45.69 -58.79 -36.74
C ARG A 350 -45.43 -57.90 -35.52
N PHE A 351 -46.49 -57.57 -34.78
CA PHE A 351 -46.46 -56.89 -33.49
C PHE A 351 -46.97 -57.85 -32.42
N SER A 352 -46.18 -58.11 -31.38
CA SER A 352 -46.57 -59.01 -30.28
C SER A 352 -46.35 -58.33 -28.93
N LEU A 353 -47.37 -58.27 -28.09
CA LEU A 353 -47.28 -57.81 -26.72
C LEU A 353 -46.96 -59.02 -25.83
N ILE A 354 -45.74 -59.04 -25.30
CA ILE A 354 -45.13 -60.20 -24.62
C ILE A 354 -45.69 -60.34 -23.19
N THR A 355 -46.00 -61.57 -22.81
CA THR A 355 -46.37 -62.01 -21.46
C THR A 355 -45.22 -62.79 -20.84
N LYS A 356 -45.02 -62.72 -19.51
CA LYS A 356 -43.93 -63.47 -18.83
C LYS A 356 -44.09 -65.00 -18.88
N ASP A 357 -45.28 -65.50 -19.21
CA ASP A 357 -45.57 -66.94 -19.33
C ASP A 357 -45.17 -67.57 -20.68
N ASN A 358 -44.79 -66.75 -21.67
CA ASN A 358 -44.53 -67.18 -23.05
C ASN A 358 -45.68 -67.91 -23.77
N GLN A 359 -46.91 -67.86 -23.24
CA GLN A 359 -48.08 -68.54 -23.79
C GLN A 359 -49.18 -67.56 -24.24
N HIS A 360 -49.47 -66.52 -23.46
CA HIS A 360 -50.61 -65.63 -23.70
C HIS A 360 -50.26 -64.32 -24.43
N HIS A 361 -49.22 -64.37 -25.27
CA HIS A 361 -48.79 -63.24 -26.09
C HIS A 361 -49.93 -62.71 -26.97
N PHE A 362 -50.21 -61.41 -26.90
CA PHE A 362 -51.20 -60.81 -27.79
C PHE A 362 -50.52 -60.36 -29.09
N THR A 363 -50.81 -61.04 -30.19
CA THR A 363 -50.11 -60.89 -31.47
C THR A 363 -51.07 -60.40 -32.56
N SER A 364 -50.60 -59.47 -33.40
CA SER A 364 -51.29 -59.07 -34.63
C SER A 364 -50.26 -58.66 -35.68
N PHE A 365 -50.65 -58.48 -36.93
CA PHE A 365 -49.73 -58.18 -38.02
C PHE A 365 -50.33 -57.23 -39.06
N VAL A 366 -49.45 -56.62 -39.85
CA VAL A 366 -49.81 -55.91 -41.08
C VAL A 366 -48.91 -56.36 -42.22
N TRP A 367 -49.45 -56.33 -43.45
CA TRP A 367 -48.62 -56.36 -44.66
C TRP A 367 -48.28 -54.93 -45.07
N SER A 368 -47.07 -54.71 -45.58
CA SER A 368 -46.68 -53.43 -46.15
C SER A 368 -47.31 -53.23 -47.53
N ASP A 369 -48.16 -52.19 -47.68
CA ASP A 369 -48.70 -51.79 -48.97
C ASP A 369 -47.62 -51.12 -49.84
N VAL A 370 -47.23 -51.78 -50.93
CA VAL A 370 -46.25 -51.31 -51.92
C VAL A 370 -46.67 -50.02 -52.64
N LYS A 371 -47.97 -49.65 -52.61
CA LYS A 371 -48.48 -48.38 -53.15
C LYS A 371 -48.42 -47.23 -52.15
N SER A 372 -48.35 -47.53 -50.85
CA SER A 372 -48.34 -46.53 -49.78
C SER A 372 -47.00 -45.79 -49.70
N VAL A 373 -47.06 -44.49 -49.37
CA VAL A 373 -45.88 -43.64 -49.12
C VAL A 373 -45.04 -44.12 -47.94
N CYS A 374 -45.64 -44.81 -46.97
CA CYS A 374 -44.95 -45.32 -45.78
C CYS A 374 -43.85 -46.33 -46.10
N PHE A 375 -43.95 -47.03 -47.23
CA PHE A 375 -43.07 -48.15 -47.63
C PHE A 375 -42.15 -47.84 -48.82
N GLN A 376 -42.19 -46.59 -49.32
CA GLN A 376 -41.24 -46.12 -50.34
C GLN A 376 -39.86 -45.87 -49.73
N ARG A 377 -38.82 -45.77 -50.58
CA ARG A 377 -37.46 -45.44 -50.13
C ARG A 377 -37.42 -44.09 -49.39
N PRO A 378 -36.94 -44.04 -48.12
CA PRO A 378 -36.88 -42.81 -47.34
C PRO A 378 -36.08 -41.70 -48.02
N ARG A 379 -36.72 -40.52 -48.16
CA ARG A 379 -36.07 -39.28 -48.64
C ARG A 379 -35.64 -38.40 -47.48
N LEU A 380 -36.52 -38.25 -46.49
CA LEU A 380 -36.27 -37.58 -45.20
C LEU A 380 -35.69 -38.56 -44.18
N ALA A 381 -35.56 -38.17 -42.90
CA ALA A 381 -34.98 -39.01 -41.85
C ALA A 381 -35.82 -40.27 -41.52
N MET A 382 -37.14 -40.20 -41.70
CA MET A 382 -38.09 -41.30 -41.54
C MET A 382 -39.29 -41.12 -42.49
N ASN A 383 -39.97 -42.21 -42.79
CA ASN A 383 -41.26 -42.22 -43.48
C ASN A 383 -42.42 -41.95 -42.50
N GLU A 384 -43.63 -41.81 -43.05
CA GLU A 384 -44.85 -41.87 -42.25
C GLU A 384 -45.04 -43.27 -41.63
N ALA A 385 -45.69 -43.31 -40.47
CA ALA A 385 -45.82 -44.53 -39.66
C ALA A 385 -47.03 -45.36 -40.11
N TYR A 386 -46.88 -46.67 -40.24
CA TYR A 386 -47.95 -47.59 -40.69
C TYR A 386 -48.12 -48.75 -39.70
N GLY A 387 -49.37 -49.16 -39.45
CA GLY A 387 -49.67 -50.16 -38.43
C GLY A 387 -51.13 -50.13 -37.99
N ILE A 388 -51.37 -50.43 -36.71
CA ILE A 388 -52.66 -50.83 -36.19
C ILE A 388 -53.17 -49.77 -35.19
N GLU A 389 -54.21 -49.02 -35.56
CA GLU A 389 -54.85 -48.05 -34.65
C GLU A 389 -55.43 -48.74 -33.42
N LYS A 390 -56.17 -49.84 -33.60
CA LYS A 390 -56.88 -50.56 -32.53
C LYS A 390 -56.13 -51.83 -32.15
N PHE A 391 -54.86 -51.72 -31.77
CA PHE A 391 -54.00 -52.88 -31.50
C PHE A 391 -54.50 -53.67 -30.28
N ILE A 392 -54.52 -53.07 -29.09
CA ILE A 392 -55.09 -53.71 -27.89
C ILE A 392 -56.00 -52.75 -27.12
N SER A 393 -57.18 -53.23 -26.73
CA SER A 393 -58.14 -52.46 -25.93
C SER A 393 -57.53 -52.04 -24.58
N LEU A 394 -57.68 -50.76 -24.22
CA LEU A 394 -57.27 -50.26 -22.92
C LEU A 394 -58.09 -50.85 -21.78
N VAL A 395 -59.29 -51.37 -22.05
CA VAL A 395 -60.07 -52.12 -21.06
C VAL A 395 -59.42 -53.47 -20.78
N LYS A 396 -58.98 -54.20 -21.83
CA LYS A 396 -58.22 -55.46 -21.68
C LYS A 396 -56.86 -55.22 -21.00
N PHE A 397 -56.17 -54.14 -21.33
CA PHE A 397 -54.86 -53.80 -20.75
C PHE A 397 -54.94 -53.29 -19.29
N LYS A 398 -56.02 -52.62 -18.88
CA LYS A 398 -56.17 -52.07 -17.51
C LYS A 398 -56.80 -53.04 -16.49
N GLN A 399 -56.95 -54.32 -16.83
CA GLN A 399 -57.49 -55.31 -15.90
C GLN A 399 -56.56 -55.50 -14.68
N ASN A 400 -57.13 -55.81 -13.52
CA ASN A 400 -56.38 -55.96 -12.25
C ASN A 400 -55.30 -57.06 -12.29
N GLN A 401 -55.41 -58.00 -13.22
CA GLN A 401 -54.40 -59.02 -13.52
C GLN A 401 -53.77 -58.76 -14.91
N ASN A 402 -53.14 -57.60 -15.11
CA ASN A 402 -52.50 -57.27 -16.38
C ASN A 402 -51.24 -58.14 -16.62
N ILE A 403 -51.42 -59.26 -17.32
CA ILE A 403 -50.33 -60.16 -17.72
C ILE A 403 -49.31 -59.52 -18.68
N TYR A 404 -49.67 -58.40 -19.32
CA TYR A 404 -48.86 -57.69 -20.32
C TYR A 404 -48.00 -56.54 -19.75
N ALA A 405 -48.24 -56.11 -18.51
CA ALA A 405 -47.39 -55.13 -17.83
C ALA A 405 -47.27 -55.45 -16.34
N GLN A 406 -46.08 -55.86 -15.92
CA GLN A 406 -45.73 -56.25 -14.55
C GLN A 406 -44.51 -55.45 -14.10
N ASP A 407 -44.38 -55.17 -12.81
CA ASP A 407 -43.25 -54.39 -12.27
C ASP A 407 -43.10 -53.02 -12.97
N ASP A 408 -44.26 -52.40 -13.25
CA ASP A 408 -44.46 -51.21 -14.11
C ASP A 408 -43.75 -51.23 -15.46
N THR A 409 -43.54 -52.44 -16.01
CA THR A 409 -42.78 -52.71 -17.23
C THR A 409 -43.59 -53.57 -18.19
N MET A 410 -43.60 -53.22 -19.47
CA MET A 410 -44.16 -54.02 -20.56
C MET A 410 -43.09 -54.31 -21.63
N PHE A 411 -43.29 -55.34 -22.44
CA PHE A 411 -42.38 -55.75 -23.51
C PHE A 411 -43.14 -55.94 -24.83
N ILE A 412 -42.61 -55.39 -25.92
CA ILE A 412 -43.21 -55.50 -27.25
C ILE A 412 -42.19 -56.11 -28.22
N ARG A 413 -42.53 -57.24 -28.84
CA ARG A 413 -41.85 -57.78 -30.03
C ARG A 413 -42.37 -57.04 -31.25
N VAL A 414 -41.47 -56.48 -32.06
CA VAL A 414 -41.75 -56.12 -33.45
C VAL A 414 -40.83 -56.94 -34.32
N GLU A 415 -41.36 -57.55 -35.36
CA GLU A 415 -40.66 -58.55 -36.15
C GLU A 415 -41.05 -58.40 -37.62
N VAL A 416 -40.05 -58.35 -38.50
CA VAL A 416 -40.26 -58.35 -39.95
C VAL A 416 -39.92 -59.71 -40.51
N ASP A 417 -40.90 -60.34 -41.15
CA ASP A 417 -40.75 -61.64 -41.78
C ASP A 417 -40.30 -61.46 -43.24
N PHE A 418 -39.02 -61.74 -43.47
CA PHE A 418 -38.37 -61.69 -44.80
C PHE A 418 -38.52 -62.99 -45.61
N LEU A 419 -39.16 -64.03 -45.06
CA LEU A 419 -39.38 -65.32 -45.72
C LEU A 419 -40.81 -65.43 -46.29
N SER A 420 -41.78 -64.81 -45.60
CA SER A 420 -43.17 -64.67 -46.06
C SER A 420 -43.26 -63.87 -47.37
N LYS A 421 -43.62 -64.55 -48.46
CA LYS A 421 -44.02 -63.89 -49.72
C LYS A 421 -45.44 -63.33 -49.59
N PRO A 422 -45.75 -62.15 -50.16
CA PRO A 422 -47.12 -61.68 -50.28
C PRO A 422 -47.96 -62.70 -51.06
N GLN A 423 -49.13 -63.07 -50.52
CA GLN A 423 -50.15 -63.73 -51.33
C GLN A 423 -50.80 -62.67 -52.24
N GLU A 424 -50.95 -62.98 -53.52
CA GLU A 424 -51.72 -62.16 -54.45
C GLU A 424 -53.21 -62.26 -54.10
N PHE A 425 -53.67 -61.37 -53.21
CA PHE A 425 -55.10 -61.16 -53.00
C PHE A 425 -55.72 -60.61 -54.28
N GLN A 426 -56.42 -61.47 -55.01
CA GLN A 426 -57.35 -61.02 -56.04
C GLN A 426 -58.38 -60.10 -55.39
N SER A 427 -58.66 -58.98 -56.05
CA SER A 427 -59.59 -57.98 -55.56
C SER A 427 -61.03 -58.45 -55.72
N ASP A 428 -61.72 -58.64 -54.60
CA ASP A 428 -63.12 -58.24 -54.48
C ASP A 428 -63.50 -57.93 -53.03
N LEU A 429 -64.25 -56.84 -52.87
CA LEU A 429 -65.04 -56.38 -51.71
C LEU A 429 -64.46 -56.64 -50.29
N GLY A 430 -64.10 -55.56 -49.60
CA GLY A 430 -63.43 -55.62 -48.30
C GLY A 430 -64.35 -55.88 -47.11
N GLU A 431 -63.98 -56.87 -46.29
CA GLU A 431 -64.31 -56.92 -44.87
C GLU A 431 -63.05 -57.31 -44.06
N MET A 432 -62.84 -56.68 -42.90
CA MET A 432 -61.60 -56.82 -42.13
C MET A 432 -61.66 -58.06 -41.22
N LEU A 433 -61.34 -59.24 -41.76
CA LEU A 433 -61.32 -60.49 -41.02
C LEU A 433 -60.30 -60.46 -39.86
N ILE A 434 -60.81 -60.29 -38.65
CA ILE A 434 -60.08 -60.58 -37.41
C ILE A 434 -60.09 -62.10 -37.24
N VAL A 435 -58.94 -62.74 -37.47
CA VAL A 435 -58.74 -64.16 -37.18
C VAL A 435 -58.04 -64.27 -35.83
N ASP A 436 -58.79 -64.65 -34.78
CA ASP A 436 -58.18 -65.17 -33.55
C ASP A 436 -57.67 -66.59 -33.84
N GLU A 437 -56.36 -66.74 -34.08
CA GLU A 437 -55.70 -68.05 -34.16
C GLU A 437 -55.61 -68.68 -32.77
N GLN A 438 -56.72 -69.27 -32.30
CA GLN A 438 -56.76 -70.19 -31.17
C GLN A 438 -57.25 -71.57 -31.65
N HIS A 439 -56.51 -72.62 -31.28
CA HIS A 439 -56.66 -74.02 -31.70
C HIS A 439 -56.29 -74.39 -33.16
N THR A 440 -54.98 -74.52 -33.43
CA THR A 440 -54.45 -75.39 -34.50
C THR A 440 -53.38 -76.39 -34.03
N ASP A 441 -53.01 -76.40 -32.75
CA ASP A 441 -52.09 -77.36 -32.13
C ASP A 441 -52.72 -78.76 -31.92
N SER A 442 -52.94 -79.50 -33.01
CA SER A 442 -53.19 -80.95 -32.95
C SER A 442 -52.92 -81.73 -34.26
N ILE A 443 -52.88 -81.05 -35.42
CA ILE A 443 -52.86 -81.73 -36.73
C ILE A 443 -51.43 -82.03 -37.25
N HIS A 444 -50.41 -81.36 -36.72
CA HIS A 444 -49.04 -81.45 -37.29
C HIS A 444 -48.32 -82.79 -37.02
N ASP A 445 -48.73 -83.55 -36.00
CA ASP A 445 -48.09 -84.83 -35.63
C ASP A 445 -48.55 -86.04 -36.48
N ASP A 446 -49.78 -86.04 -37.02
CA ASP A 446 -50.28 -87.19 -37.81
C ASP A 446 -49.81 -87.18 -39.27
N LEU A 447 -49.37 -86.03 -39.78
CA LEU A 447 -48.77 -85.91 -41.12
C LEU A 447 -47.31 -86.40 -41.18
N MET A 448 -46.55 -86.30 -40.08
CA MET A 448 -45.18 -86.82 -40.03
C MET A 448 -45.07 -88.35 -39.89
N ARG A 449 -46.17 -89.05 -39.56
CA ARG A 449 -46.20 -90.52 -39.42
C ARG A 449 -46.52 -91.29 -40.70
N LYS A 450 -46.90 -90.62 -41.79
CA LYS A 450 -47.33 -91.27 -43.06
C LYS A 450 -46.31 -91.24 -44.20
N VAL A 451 -45.06 -90.83 -43.93
CA VAL A 451 -43.96 -90.77 -44.93
C VAL A 451 -42.85 -91.81 -44.64
N LEU A 452 -43.06 -92.72 -43.69
CA LEU A 452 -42.09 -93.78 -43.31
C LEU A 452 -42.60 -95.22 -43.48
N ILE A 453 -43.69 -95.43 -44.22
CA ILE A 453 -44.17 -96.78 -44.60
C ILE A 453 -44.57 -96.80 -46.09
N SER A 454 -43.57 -96.75 -46.97
CA SER A 454 -43.69 -97.11 -48.39
C SER A 454 -42.31 -97.41 -49.02
N ASN A 455 -41.74 -98.56 -48.63
CA ASN A 455 -40.90 -99.38 -49.51
C ASN A 455 -41.79 -100.51 -50.05
#